data_AF-A0A917N1S0-F1
#
_entry.id   AF-A0A917N1S0-F1
#
_cell.length_a   1.000
_cell.length_b   1.000
_cell.length_c   1.000
_cell.angle_alpha   90.00
_cell.angle_beta   90.00
_cell.angle_gamma   90.00
#
_symmetry.space_group_name_H-M   'P 1'
#
loop_
_entity.id
_entity.type
_entity.pdbx_description
1 polymer ?
#
loop_
_entity_poly.entity_id
_entity_poly.type
_entity_poly.pdbx_seq_one_letter_code
_entity_poly.pdbx_strand_id
1 'polypeptide(L)'
;MPIRNQIYNITQSLTGAPGFIYGTANELNRLADDEAFPCVFMYPLPGIELSPTINGSVSNNFTLNLEFLFNTDFDQYTADNEVYVSRALKLANEFLVKASRYQEGPSRYFKVMANSKAKCVPVYNKYDVNTTGVSLTLNLQAMGFESFN
;
A
#
# COMPACT_ATOMS: atom_id res chain seq x y z
N MET A 1 -5.71 -13.17 10.57
CA MET A 1 -6.21 -11.77 10.51
C MET A 1 -6.23 -11.29 9.05
N PRO A 2 -7.19 -10.46 8.59
CA PRO A 2 -7.24 -9.99 7.21
C PRO A 2 -5.99 -9.18 6.82
N ILE A 3 -5.47 -9.39 5.61
CA ILE A 3 -4.26 -8.71 5.08
C ILE A 3 -4.29 -7.19 5.28
N ARG A 4 -5.46 -6.56 5.14
CA ARG A 4 -5.68 -5.13 5.40
C ARG A 4 -5.14 -4.69 6.77
N ASN A 5 -5.42 -5.44 7.83
CA ASN A 5 -5.01 -5.05 9.18
C ASN A 5 -3.48 -5.13 9.34
N GLN A 6 -2.81 -6.06 8.65
CA GLN A 6 -1.36 -6.13 8.65
C GLN A 6 -0.74 -4.98 7.87
N ILE A 7 -1.31 -4.64 6.71
CA ILE A 7 -0.91 -3.45 5.96
C ILE A 7 -1.09 -2.20 6.84
N TYR A 8 -2.22 -2.06 7.52
CA TYR A 8 -2.46 -1.00 8.50
C TYR A 8 -1.37 -0.96 9.57
N ASN A 9 -1.06 -2.08 10.23
CA ASN A 9 -0.02 -2.12 11.27
C ASN A 9 1.36 -1.72 10.74
N ILE A 10 1.71 -2.14 9.52
CA ILE A 10 2.95 -1.73 8.87
C ILE A 10 2.94 -0.22 8.61
N THR A 11 1.84 0.32 8.08
CA THR A 11 1.65 1.75 7.84
C THR A 11 1.80 2.58 9.12
N GLN A 12 1.19 2.13 10.23
CA GLN A 12 1.30 2.79 11.53
C GLN A 12 2.72 2.75 12.09
N SER A 13 3.55 1.80 11.65
CA SER A 13 4.95 1.76 12.04
C SER A 13 5.84 2.72 11.25
N LEU A 14 5.37 3.33 10.16
CA LEU A 14 6.17 4.23 9.31
C LEU A 14 6.51 5.54 10.02
N THR A 15 7.51 6.25 9.51
CA THR A 15 7.87 7.58 9.99
C THR A 15 6.66 8.50 9.96
N GLY A 16 6.31 9.09 11.11
CA GLY A 16 5.18 10.00 11.24
C GLY A 16 3.81 9.33 11.36
N ALA A 17 3.74 7.99 11.38
CA ALA A 17 2.52 7.20 11.53
C ALA A 17 1.36 7.76 10.66
N PRO A 18 1.52 7.76 9.32
CA PRO A 18 0.54 8.36 8.43
C PRO A 18 -0.85 7.74 8.63
N GLY A 19 -1.88 8.52 8.31
CA GLY A 19 -3.26 8.03 8.25
C GLY A 19 -3.38 6.81 7.34
N PHE A 20 -4.44 6.04 7.51
CA PHE A 20 -4.69 4.87 6.67
C PHE A 20 -6.18 4.72 6.39
N ILE A 21 -6.54 4.75 5.12
CA ILE A 21 -7.90 4.48 4.67
C ILE A 21 -7.93 3.38 3.62
N TYR A 22 -9.04 2.64 3.60
CA TYR A 22 -9.24 1.51 2.71
C TYR A 22 -10.60 1.62 2.03
N GLY A 23 -10.62 1.50 0.71
CA GLY A 23 -11.87 1.58 -0.05
C GLY A 23 -11.64 1.60 -1.55
N THR A 24 -12.72 1.46 -2.30
CA THR A 24 -12.76 1.71 -3.74
C THR A 24 -12.37 3.15 -4.07
N ALA A 25 -12.04 3.45 -5.33
CA ALA A 25 -11.66 4.81 -5.73
C ALA A 25 -12.68 5.88 -5.30
N ASN A 26 -13.99 5.60 -5.43
CA ASN A 26 -15.05 6.51 -5.04
C ASN A 26 -15.15 6.68 -3.51
N GLU A 27 -14.99 5.60 -2.74
CA GLU A 27 -14.99 5.67 -1.28
C GLU A 27 -13.79 6.44 -0.77
N LEU A 28 -12.60 6.17 -1.33
CA LEU A 28 -11.37 6.88 -0.99
C LEU A 28 -11.48 8.38 -1.31
N ASN A 29 -12.04 8.75 -2.46
CA ASN A 29 -12.25 10.15 -2.80
C ASN A 29 -13.14 10.86 -1.78
N ARG A 30 -14.24 10.22 -1.37
CA ARG A 30 -15.14 10.78 -0.36
C ARG A 30 -14.49 10.89 1.02
N LEU A 31 -13.69 9.90 1.42
CA LEU A 31 -13.03 9.88 2.72
C LEU A 31 -11.82 10.83 2.78
N ALA A 32 -11.20 11.14 1.65
CA ALA A 32 -9.98 11.93 1.58
C ALA A 32 -10.13 13.34 2.17
N ASP A 33 -11.33 13.94 2.06
CA ASP A 33 -11.63 15.28 2.56
C ASP A 33 -11.59 15.38 4.10
N ASP A 34 -11.86 14.26 4.80
CA ASP A 34 -11.96 14.20 6.26
C ASP A 34 -10.65 13.72 6.94
N GLU A 35 -9.62 13.39 6.14
CA GLU A 35 -8.39 12.77 6.63
C GLU A 35 -7.24 13.74 6.84
N ALA A 36 -6.39 13.45 7.84
CA ALA A 36 -5.15 14.17 8.05
C ALA A 36 -4.03 13.57 7.19
N PHE A 37 -3.30 14.43 6.47
CA PHE A 37 -2.16 14.03 5.65
C PHE A 37 -0.83 14.20 6.41
N PRO A 38 0.18 13.33 6.21
CA PRO A 38 0.24 12.28 5.18
C PRO A 38 -0.66 11.09 5.48
N CYS A 39 -1.26 10.53 4.43
CA CYS A 39 -2.18 9.41 4.52
C CYS A 39 -1.85 8.35 3.46
N VAL A 40 -2.05 7.08 3.81
CA VAL A 40 -1.84 5.93 2.93
C VAL A 40 -3.18 5.33 2.56
N PHE A 41 -3.50 5.36 1.27
CA PHE A 41 -4.75 4.82 0.76
C PHE A 41 -4.51 3.41 0.23
N MET A 42 -5.31 2.45 0.67
CA MET A 42 -5.27 1.08 0.18
C MET A 42 -6.51 0.77 -0.65
N TYR A 43 -6.28 0.32 -1.88
CA TYR A 43 -7.36 -0.17 -2.75
C TYR A 43 -7.71 -1.62 -2.41
N PRO A 44 -8.95 -2.08 -2.72
CA PRO A 44 -9.29 -3.48 -2.67
C PRO A 44 -8.36 -4.30 -3.56
N LEU A 45 -8.12 -5.55 -3.17
CA LEU A 45 -7.26 -6.44 -3.92
C LEU A 45 -7.91 -6.71 -5.30
N PRO A 46 -7.23 -6.39 -6.42
CA PRO A 46 -7.82 -6.44 -7.76
C PRO A 46 -7.97 -7.87 -8.31
N GLY A 47 -7.52 -8.89 -7.57
CA GLY A 47 -7.64 -10.31 -7.92
C GLY A 47 -6.62 -11.15 -7.14
N ILE A 48 -6.95 -12.43 -6.92
CA ILE A 48 -6.05 -13.41 -6.30
C ILE A 48 -5.63 -14.40 -7.38
N GLU A 49 -4.33 -14.48 -7.65
CA GLU A 49 -3.78 -15.45 -8.59
C GLU A 49 -3.44 -16.75 -7.86
N LEU A 50 -4.08 -17.84 -8.29
CA LEU A 50 -3.84 -19.18 -7.77
C LEU A 50 -2.97 -19.94 -8.76
N SER A 51 -1.77 -20.34 -8.33
CA SER A 51 -0.86 -21.14 -9.14
C SER A 51 -0.68 -22.52 -8.52
N PRO A 52 -1.14 -23.61 -9.17
CA PRO A 52 -0.82 -24.95 -8.73
C PRO A 52 0.67 -25.21 -8.92
N THR A 53 1.30 -25.83 -7.92
CA THR A 53 2.72 -26.19 -7.99
C THR A 53 2.89 -27.71 -8.12
N ILE A 54 4.06 -28.13 -8.58
CA ILE A 54 4.36 -29.53 -8.95
C ILE A 54 4.15 -30.52 -7.78
N ASN A 55 4.23 -30.06 -6.54
CA ASN A 55 4.06 -30.89 -5.34
C ASN A 55 2.63 -30.88 -4.76
N GLY A 56 1.65 -30.37 -5.50
CA GLY A 56 0.26 -30.26 -5.03
C GLY A 56 -0.01 -29.11 -4.07
N SER A 57 0.98 -28.22 -3.82
CA SER A 57 0.72 -26.98 -3.07
C SER A 57 0.16 -25.88 -3.98
N VAL A 58 -0.63 -24.97 -3.42
CA VAL A 58 -1.19 -23.82 -4.16
C VAL A 58 -0.48 -22.55 -3.71
N SER A 59 0.19 -21.88 -4.64
CA SER A 59 0.72 -20.54 -4.43
C SER A 59 -0.39 -19.52 -4.64
N ASN A 60 -0.53 -18.60 -3.69
CA ASN A 60 -1.50 -17.51 -3.74
C ASN A 60 -0.75 -16.19 -3.83
N ASN A 61 -0.91 -15.49 -4.95
CA ASN A 61 -0.31 -14.19 -5.17
C ASN A 61 -1.40 -13.10 -5.18
N PHE A 62 -1.09 -11.96 -4.59
CA PHE A 62 -1.96 -10.81 -4.49
C PHE A 62 -1.23 -9.59 -5.01
N THR A 63 -1.93 -8.78 -5.81
CA THR A 63 -1.45 -7.42 -6.12
C THR A 63 -1.99 -6.48 -5.06
N LEU A 64 -1.10 -5.73 -4.40
CA LEU A 64 -1.48 -4.68 -3.46
C LEU A 64 -1.15 -3.32 -4.09
N ASN A 65 -2.15 -2.43 -4.09
CA ASN A 65 -2.03 -1.05 -4.54
C ASN A 65 -2.20 -0.11 -3.34
N LEU A 66 -1.17 0.70 -3.08
CA LEU A 66 -1.13 1.71 -2.04
C LEU A 66 -0.83 3.07 -2.63
N GLU A 67 -1.44 4.13 -2.12
CA GLU A 67 -1.10 5.50 -2.48
C GLU A 67 -0.64 6.25 -1.23
N PHE A 68 0.60 6.74 -1.25
CA PHE A 68 1.17 7.56 -0.19
C PHE A 68 1.00 9.01 -0.59
N LEU A 69 0.14 9.74 0.12
CA LEU A 69 -0.33 11.05 -0.31
C LEU A 69 -0.01 12.11 0.74
N PHE A 70 0.25 13.32 0.25
CA PHE A 70 0.36 14.55 1.02
C PHE A 70 -0.66 15.55 0.48
N ASN A 71 -1.21 16.38 1.36
CA ASN A 71 -2.03 17.51 0.96
C ASN A 71 -1.16 18.59 0.31
N THR A 72 -1.69 19.23 -0.73
CA THR A 72 -1.03 20.30 -1.48
C THR A 72 -1.95 21.49 -1.59
N ASP A 73 -1.39 22.68 -1.71
CA ASP A 73 -2.19 23.90 -1.80
C ASP A 73 -2.87 24.01 -3.18
N PHE A 74 -4.04 24.66 -3.20
CA PHE A 74 -4.70 25.03 -4.44
C PHE A 74 -3.79 25.98 -5.24
N ASP A 75 -3.69 25.78 -6.55
CA ASP A 75 -2.81 26.51 -7.48
C ASP A 75 -1.29 26.32 -7.30
N GLN A 76 -0.84 25.32 -6.52
CA GLN A 76 0.59 24.99 -6.45
C GLN A 76 1.11 24.42 -7.78
N TYR A 77 2.24 24.92 -8.27
CA TYR A 77 2.87 24.41 -9.50
C TYR A 77 3.34 22.97 -9.33
N THR A 78 3.20 22.15 -10.39
CA THR A 78 3.63 20.75 -10.40
C THR A 78 5.09 20.55 -10.01
N ALA A 79 5.97 21.49 -10.36
CA ALA A 79 7.38 21.44 -10.01
C ALA A 79 7.61 21.53 -8.49
N ASP A 80 6.84 22.38 -7.81
CA ASP A 80 6.93 22.51 -6.34
C ASP A 80 6.39 21.27 -5.63
N ASN A 81 5.50 20.53 -6.29
CA ASN A 81 4.92 19.29 -5.79
C ASN A 81 5.89 18.10 -5.82
N GLU A 82 7.02 18.19 -6.53
CA GLU A 82 8.04 17.12 -6.57
C GLU A 82 8.64 16.81 -5.20
N VAL A 83 8.62 17.78 -4.27
CA VAL A 83 9.03 17.55 -2.88
C VAL A 83 8.11 16.52 -2.19
N TYR A 84 6.81 16.57 -2.46
CA TYR A 84 5.83 15.63 -1.90
C TYR A 84 5.96 14.25 -2.53
N VAL A 85 6.24 14.18 -3.84
CA VAL A 85 6.58 12.92 -4.53
C VAL A 85 7.81 12.28 -3.88
N SER A 86 8.86 13.06 -3.61
CA SER A 86 10.09 12.58 -2.97
C SER A 86 9.85 12.09 -1.53
N ARG A 87 9.04 12.83 -0.75
CA ARG A 87 8.65 12.43 0.61
C ARG A 87 7.79 11.17 0.62
N ALA A 88 6.83 11.07 -0.30
CA ALA A 88 5.97 9.92 -0.47
C ALA A 88 6.77 8.68 -0.92
N LEU A 89 7.73 8.85 -1.84
CA LEU A 89 8.64 7.77 -2.24
C LEU A 89 9.47 7.26 -1.06
N LYS A 90 9.93 8.14 -0.16
CA LYS A 90 10.62 7.73 1.06
C LYS A 90 9.74 6.86 1.96
N LEU A 91 8.47 7.24 2.16
CA LEU A 91 7.50 6.43 2.93
C LEU A 91 7.20 5.09 2.24
N ALA A 92 7.04 5.08 0.92
CA ALA A 92 6.84 3.85 0.15
C ALA A 92 8.03 2.89 0.27
N ASN A 93 9.27 3.42 0.21
CA ASN A 93 10.49 2.64 0.42
C ASN A 93 10.56 2.08 1.85
N GLU A 94 10.25 2.90 2.85
CA GLU A 94 10.19 2.46 4.25
C GLU A 94 9.16 1.34 4.42
N PHE A 95 7.97 1.51 3.82
CA PHE A 95 6.92 0.50 3.82
C PHE A 95 7.39 -0.82 3.22
N LEU A 96 8.04 -0.82 2.05
CA LEU A 96 8.56 -2.04 1.44
C LEU A 96 9.56 -2.76 2.33
N VAL A 97 10.48 -2.02 2.96
CA VAL A 97 11.47 -2.60 3.88
C VAL A 97 10.77 -3.22 5.09
N LYS A 98 9.81 -2.53 5.71
CA LYS A 98 9.08 -3.05 6.87
C LYS A 98 8.18 -4.21 6.51
N ALA A 99 7.45 -4.13 5.39
CA ALA A 99 6.61 -5.22 4.87
C ALA A 99 7.41 -6.50 4.58
N SER A 100 8.65 -6.38 4.08
CA SER A 100 9.52 -7.54 3.83
C SER A 100 9.97 -8.29 5.10
N ARG A 101 9.86 -7.63 6.26
CA ARG A 101 10.28 -8.13 7.57
C ARG A 101 9.11 -8.34 8.54
N TYR A 102 7.92 -7.87 8.19
CA TYR A 102 6.76 -7.90 9.06
C TYR A 102 6.41 -9.35 9.44
N GLN A 103 6.19 -9.55 10.74
CA GLN A 103 5.82 -10.81 11.35
C GLN A 103 4.72 -10.51 12.37
N GLU A 104 3.70 -11.36 12.39
CA GLU A 104 2.62 -11.29 13.37
C GLU A 104 2.63 -12.63 14.13
N GLY A 105 3.22 -12.62 15.33
CA GLY A 105 3.49 -13.85 16.08
C GLY A 105 4.61 -14.70 15.44
N PRO A 106 4.51 -16.05 15.49
CA PRO A 106 5.60 -16.95 15.05
C PRO A 106 5.71 -17.09 13.53
N SER A 107 4.80 -16.53 12.74
CA SER A 107 4.74 -16.74 11.29
C SER A 107 4.59 -15.44 10.49
N ARG A 108 4.96 -15.50 9.20
CA ARG A 108 4.68 -14.46 8.21
C ARG A 108 3.41 -14.84 7.46
N TYR A 109 2.47 -13.91 7.34
CA TYR A 109 1.26 -14.14 6.55
C TYR A 109 1.53 -13.99 5.05
N PHE A 110 2.35 -13.02 4.67
CA PHE A 110 2.78 -12.81 3.28
C PHE A 110 4.28 -12.51 3.21
N LYS A 111 4.83 -12.64 2.00
CA LYS A 111 6.14 -12.09 1.65
C LYS A 111 6.02 -11.22 0.42
N VAL A 112 6.80 -10.15 0.38
CA VAL A 112 7.00 -9.36 -0.84
C VAL A 112 7.79 -10.23 -1.82
N MET A 113 7.29 -10.37 -3.05
CA MET A 113 7.96 -11.19 -4.05
C MET A 113 9.24 -10.52 -4.54
N ALA A 114 10.40 -11.13 -4.24
CA ALA A 114 11.72 -10.57 -4.55
C ALA A 114 11.97 -10.35 -6.06
N ASN A 115 11.32 -11.15 -6.91
CA ASN A 115 11.47 -11.08 -8.37
C ASN A 115 10.41 -10.20 -9.06
N SER A 116 9.42 -9.67 -8.31
CA SER A 116 8.48 -8.69 -8.85
C SER A 116 8.98 -7.29 -8.57
N LYS A 117 9.16 -6.48 -9.62
CA LYS A 117 9.48 -5.06 -9.44
C LYS A 117 8.28 -4.37 -8.80
N ALA A 118 8.46 -3.84 -7.60
CA ALA A 118 7.52 -2.86 -7.06
C ALA A 118 7.53 -1.63 -7.97
N LYS A 119 6.35 -1.15 -8.38
CA LYS A 119 6.22 0.00 -9.26
C LYS A 119 5.72 1.19 -8.46
N CYS A 120 6.51 2.26 -8.42
CA CYS A 120 6.08 3.55 -7.90
C CYS A 120 5.82 4.51 -9.06
N VAL A 121 4.64 5.13 -9.09
CA VAL A 121 4.26 6.14 -10.09
C VAL A 121 3.85 7.42 -9.36
N PRO A 122 4.38 8.60 -9.71
CA PRO A 122 3.90 9.85 -9.16
C PRO A 122 2.41 10.06 -9.42
N VAL A 123 1.71 10.60 -8.43
CA VAL A 123 0.29 10.93 -8.51
C VAL A 123 0.13 12.39 -8.14
N TYR A 124 -0.61 13.14 -8.96
CA TYR A 124 -0.85 14.57 -8.80
C TYR A 124 -2.35 14.84 -8.87
N ASN A 125 -2.88 15.57 -7.89
CA ASN A 125 -4.25 16.07 -7.80
C ASN A 125 -5.30 15.04 -8.25
N LYS A 126 -5.20 13.82 -7.71
CA LYS A 126 -6.05 12.70 -8.11
C LYS A 126 -7.43 12.71 -7.45
N TYR A 127 -7.52 13.25 -6.24
CA TYR A 127 -8.73 13.33 -5.45
C TYR A 127 -9.26 14.76 -5.45
N ASP A 128 -10.52 14.93 -5.04
CA ASP A 128 -11.14 16.25 -4.93
C ASP A 128 -10.37 17.15 -3.96
N VAL A 129 -9.83 16.58 -2.88
CA VAL A 129 -8.74 17.20 -2.11
C VAL A 129 -7.43 17.16 -2.90
N ASN A 130 -6.81 18.33 -3.06
CA ASN A 130 -5.55 18.49 -3.77
C ASN A 130 -4.45 17.67 -3.10
N THR A 131 -4.10 16.54 -3.70
CA THR A 131 -3.16 15.58 -3.12
C THR A 131 -2.07 15.21 -4.11
N THR A 132 -0.83 15.16 -3.64
CA THR A 132 0.32 14.68 -4.41
C THR A 132 1.06 13.59 -3.66
N GLY A 133 1.58 12.61 -4.38
CA GLY A 133 2.49 11.63 -3.81
C GLY A 133 2.87 10.52 -4.77
N VAL A 134 2.83 9.25 -4.32
CA VAL A 134 3.17 8.09 -5.15
C VAL A 134 2.16 6.95 -5.00
N SER A 135 1.82 6.32 -6.11
CA SER A 135 1.12 5.03 -6.16
C SER A 135 2.14 3.91 -6.22
N LEU A 136 2.11 3.03 -5.22
CA LEU A 136 2.93 1.84 -5.08
C LEU A 136 2.09 0.60 -5.43
N THR A 137 2.46 -0.09 -6.49
CA THR A 137 1.96 -1.43 -6.82
C THR A 137 3.02 -2.47 -6.45
N LEU A 138 2.63 -3.47 -5.66
CA LEU A 138 3.52 -4.54 -5.22
C LEU A 138 2.82 -5.90 -5.27
N ASN A 139 3.58 -6.96 -5.53
CA ASN A 139 3.05 -8.32 -5.51
C ASN A 139 3.48 -9.05 -4.23
N LEU A 140 2.50 -9.62 -3.56
CA LEU A 140 2.65 -10.38 -2.33
C LEU A 140 2.35 -11.85 -2.59
N GLN A 141 3.14 -12.74 -2.01
CA GLN A 141 2.83 -14.18 -1.97
C GLN A 141 2.40 -14.54 -0.55
N ALA A 142 1.23 -15.16 -0.38
CA ALA A 142 0.85 -15.69 0.92
C ALA A 142 1.80 -16.82 1.33
N MET A 143 2.15 -16.83 2.62
CA MET A 143 3.08 -17.77 3.23
C MET A 143 2.36 -18.80 4.11
N GLY A 144 1.13 -18.49 4.56
CA GLY A 144 0.29 -19.43 5.28
C GLY A 144 -1.17 -19.00 5.19
N PHE A 145 -2.06 -19.96 4.98
CA PHE A 145 -3.47 -19.84 5.30
C PHE A 145 -3.70 -20.64 6.58
N GLU A 146 -4.55 -20.14 7.47
CA GLU A 146 -5.07 -20.99 8.54
C GLU A 146 -5.70 -22.21 7.87
N SER A 147 -5.19 -23.40 8.23
CA SER A 147 -5.81 -24.65 7.81
C SER A 147 -7.15 -24.72 8.54
N PHE A 148 -8.25 -24.58 7.83
CA PHE A 148 -9.55 -24.94 8.39
C PHE A 148 -9.56 -26.47 8.47
N ASN A 149 -9.22 -27.00 9.65
CA ASN A 149 -9.49 -28.38 10.02
C ASN A 149 -10.94 -28.52 10.45
#